data_AF-A0A3Q9C7V7-F1
#
_entry.id   AF-A0A3Q9C7V7-F1
#
_cell.length_a   1.000
_cell.length_b   1.000
_cell.length_c   1.000
_cell.angle_alpha   90.00
_cell.angle_beta   90.00
_cell.angle_gamma   90.00
#
_symmetry.space_group_name_H-M   'P 1'
#
loop_
_entity.id
_entity.type
_entity.pdbx_description
1 polymer ?
#
loop_
_entity_poly.entity_id
_entity_poly.type
_entity_poly.pdbx_seq_one_letter_code
_entity_poly.pdbx_strand_id
1 'polypeptide(L)'
;MEVVIGREVNAQLAFQIADSVIEEMREFRDSGGELSEDLSRLVEEHVGPKRRKAMDAALHEKTKFLVQRGVLTEQEREVLDRLHEYRNAAYHRDTLEPDLISDLVLAFRVLADELVGRHKPIAWTMASSDPAPIVTPQQLRDRLTEGVDVDVKAMARRFHGHAVKRVQAVKAAVATAQQLLGVDSSGKADPSLPDDDMARMLTGLSDKSKNLKSWAKQAEGLMSKTSSLTGLMIPFINLDRALSSIEPSVRRLEMILDYWEQQQINELRGK
;
A
#
# COMPACT_ATOMS: atom_id res chain seq x y z
N MET A 1 -2.38 -15.06 -0.66
CA MET A 1 -2.63 -14.23 0.53
C MET A 1 -4.11 -14.12 0.88
N GLU A 2 -5.03 -13.67 0.01
CA GLU A 2 -6.48 -13.65 0.35
C GLU A 2 -7.02 -15.01 0.81
N VAL A 3 -6.50 -16.10 0.25
CA VAL A 3 -6.79 -17.48 0.68
C VAL A 3 -6.20 -17.79 2.07
N VAL A 4 -5.00 -17.30 2.37
CA VAL A 4 -4.33 -17.50 3.68
C VAL A 4 -5.03 -16.67 4.76
N ILE A 5 -5.23 -15.38 4.50
CA ILE A 5 -5.98 -14.46 5.37
C ILE A 5 -7.42 -14.94 5.54
N GLY A 6 -8.07 -15.38 4.46
CA GLY A 6 -9.41 -15.98 4.52
C GLY A 6 -9.44 -17.25 5.36
N ARG A 7 -8.44 -18.13 5.25
CA ARG A 7 -8.34 -19.34 6.08
C ARG A 7 -8.14 -19.01 7.57
N GLU A 8 -7.30 -18.03 7.88
CA GLU A 8 -7.09 -17.61 9.28
C GLU A 8 -8.35 -16.96 9.85
N VAL A 9 -8.99 -16.06 9.10
CA VAL A 9 -10.30 -15.51 9.46
C VAL A 9 -11.33 -16.61 9.71
N ASN A 10 -11.42 -17.59 8.80
CA ASN A 10 -12.37 -18.69 8.93
C ASN A 10 -12.07 -19.56 10.16
N ALA A 11 -10.80 -19.80 10.49
CA ALA A 11 -10.42 -20.51 11.71
C ALA A 11 -10.86 -19.73 12.96
N GLN A 12 -10.55 -18.44 13.04
CA GLN A 12 -10.95 -17.57 14.16
C GLN A 12 -12.48 -17.51 14.32
N LEU A 13 -13.23 -17.46 13.20
CA LEU A 13 -14.68 -17.50 13.21
C LEU A 13 -15.23 -18.86 13.65
N ALA A 14 -14.55 -19.97 13.34
CA ALA A 14 -14.98 -21.31 13.72
C ALA A 14 -14.92 -21.56 15.25
N PHE A 15 -14.12 -20.79 15.99
CA PHE A 15 -14.08 -20.85 17.46
C PHE A 15 -15.13 -19.97 18.15
N GLN A 16 -15.94 -19.23 17.39
CA GLN A 16 -17.00 -18.42 17.99
C GLN A 16 -18.15 -19.30 18.48
N ILE A 17 -18.75 -18.86 19.59
CA ILE A 17 -19.97 -19.45 20.12
C ILE A 17 -21.11 -19.23 19.11
N ALA A 18 -22.07 -20.16 19.08
CA ALA A 18 -23.21 -20.10 18.17
C ALA A 18 -23.98 -18.78 18.32
N ASP A 19 -24.47 -18.25 17.18
CA ASP A 19 -25.18 -16.96 17.14
C ASP A 19 -26.38 -16.93 18.09
N SER A 20 -27.13 -18.03 18.19
CA SER A 20 -28.29 -18.14 19.09
C SER A 20 -27.92 -17.98 20.56
N VAL A 21 -26.79 -18.57 20.98
CA VAL A 21 -26.32 -18.51 22.38
C VAL A 21 -25.82 -17.10 22.71
N ILE A 22 -25.17 -16.42 21.77
CA ILE A 22 -24.75 -15.03 21.97
C ILE A 22 -25.94 -14.08 22.04
N GLU A 23 -26.97 -14.28 21.23
CA GLU A 23 -28.20 -13.48 21.31
C GLU A 23 -28.92 -13.71 22.65
N GLU A 24 -29.03 -14.95 23.13
CA GLU A 24 -29.57 -15.24 24.48
C GLU A 24 -28.75 -14.54 25.58
N MET A 25 -27.41 -14.57 25.49
CA MET A 25 -26.55 -13.88 26.45
C MET A 25 -26.70 -12.35 26.40
N ARG A 26 -26.92 -11.78 25.21
CA ARG A 26 -27.21 -10.34 25.05
C ARG A 26 -28.54 -9.97 25.67
N GLU A 27 -29.59 -10.71 25.35
CA GLU A 27 -30.93 -10.49 25.90
C GLU A 27 -30.91 -10.60 27.43
N PHE A 28 -30.21 -11.59 27.98
CA PHE A 28 -30.02 -11.73 29.42
C PHE A 28 -29.34 -10.50 30.03
N ARG A 29 -28.23 -10.05 29.45
CA ARG A 29 -27.51 -8.85 29.91
C ARG A 29 -28.36 -7.59 29.81
N ASP A 30 -29.04 -7.39 28.68
CA ASP A 30 -29.83 -6.20 28.40
C ASP A 30 -31.11 -6.17 29.27
N SER A 31 -31.59 -7.33 29.74
CA SER A 31 -32.67 -7.47 30.73
C SER A 31 -32.23 -7.23 32.19
N GLY A 32 -30.96 -6.90 32.42
CA GLY A 32 -30.39 -6.61 33.73
C GLY A 32 -29.67 -7.79 34.39
N GLY A 33 -29.44 -8.88 33.67
CA GLY A 33 -28.65 -10.02 34.12
C GLY A 33 -27.15 -9.70 34.15
N GLU A 34 -26.44 -10.21 35.16
CA GLU A 34 -25.01 -9.99 35.32
C GLU A 34 -24.23 -11.16 34.69
N LEU A 35 -23.54 -10.88 33.58
CA LEU A 35 -22.62 -11.83 32.95
C LEU A 35 -21.25 -11.74 33.63
N SER A 36 -20.54 -12.86 33.72
CA SER A 36 -19.12 -12.81 34.09
C SER A 36 -18.33 -11.98 33.06
N GLU A 37 -17.18 -11.48 33.47
CA GLU A 37 -16.30 -10.68 32.60
C GLU A 37 -15.90 -11.45 31.33
N ASP A 38 -15.61 -12.76 31.47
CA ASP A 38 -15.29 -13.64 30.34
C ASP A 38 -16.46 -13.80 29.35
N LEU A 39 -17.69 -13.96 29.85
CA LEU A 39 -18.88 -14.09 29.02
C LEU A 39 -19.25 -12.76 28.34
N SER A 40 -19.10 -11.64 29.06
CA SER A 40 -19.28 -10.31 28.50
C SER A 40 -18.32 -10.05 27.34
N ARG A 41 -17.04 -10.42 27.51
CA ARG A 41 -16.03 -10.33 26.44
C ARG A 41 -16.39 -11.16 25.23
N LEU A 42 -16.87 -12.40 25.42
CA LEU A 42 -17.31 -13.26 24.31
C LEU A 42 -18.47 -12.65 23.51
N VAL A 43 -19.43 -12.02 24.20
CA VAL A 43 -20.57 -11.33 23.58
C VAL A 43 -20.15 -10.10 22.77
N GLU A 44 -19.18 -9.34 23.27
CA GLU A 44 -18.65 -8.14 22.60
C GLU A 44 -17.78 -8.48 21.40
N GLU A 45 -16.94 -9.50 21.51
CA GLU A 45 -16.02 -9.92 20.46
C GLU A 45 -16.68 -10.77 19.36
N HIS A 46 -17.93 -11.19 19.57
CA HIS A 46 -18.68 -12.02 18.64
C HIS A 46 -18.89 -11.34 17.28
N VAL A 47 -18.67 -12.08 16.19
CA VAL A 47 -18.86 -11.57 14.83
C VAL A 47 -20.15 -12.15 14.27
N GLY A 48 -21.20 -11.33 14.27
CA GLY A 48 -22.50 -11.71 13.73
C GLY A 48 -22.52 -11.87 12.20
N PRO A 49 -23.62 -12.42 11.65
CA PRO A 49 -23.73 -12.87 10.25
C PRO A 49 -23.50 -11.76 9.22
N LYS A 50 -23.99 -10.54 9.47
CA LYS A 50 -23.76 -9.39 8.58
C LYS A 50 -22.27 -9.08 8.41
N ARG A 51 -21.52 -9.12 9.50
CA ARG A 51 -20.08 -8.82 9.52
C ARG A 51 -19.27 -9.97 8.93
N ARG A 52 -19.66 -11.24 9.16
CA ARG A 52 -19.07 -12.39 8.46
C ARG A 52 -19.20 -12.26 6.94
N LYS A 53 -20.38 -11.91 6.44
CA LYS A 53 -20.61 -11.68 5.00
C LYS A 53 -19.75 -10.55 4.43
N ALA A 54 -19.59 -9.45 5.17
CA ALA A 54 -18.70 -8.36 4.77
C ALA A 54 -17.24 -8.80 4.71
N MET A 55 -16.80 -9.60 5.69
CA MET A 55 -15.47 -10.19 5.72
C MET A 55 -15.26 -11.15 4.56
N ASP A 56 -16.23 -11.98 4.16
CA ASP A 56 -16.08 -12.86 3.00
C ASP A 56 -15.78 -12.09 1.70
N ALA A 57 -16.47 -10.96 1.51
CA ALA A 57 -16.43 -10.17 0.29
C ALA A 57 -15.21 -9.24 0.18
N ALA A 58 -14.68 -8.72 1.29
CA ALA A 58 -13.69 -7.64 1.28
C ALA A 58 -12.43 -7.97 2.09
N LEU A 59 -11.26 -7.90 1.44
CA LEU A 59 -9.97 -8.12 2.11
C LEU A 59 -9.74 -7.13 3.27
N HIS A 60 -10.15 -5.87 3.10
CA HIS A 60 -10.02 -4.84 4.14
C HIS A 60 -10.75 -5.21 5.45
N GLU A 61 -11.94 -5.83 5.35
CA GLU A 61 -12.68 -6.28 6.53
C GLU A 61 -11.99 -7.47 7.20
N LYS A 62 -11.34 -8.35 6.42
CA LYS A 62 -10.51 -9.44 6.93
C LYS A 62 -9.30 -8.91 7.70
N THR A 63 -8.53 -7.98 7.11
CA THR A 63 -7.32 -7.42 7.75
C THR A 63 -7.66 -6.62 9.01
N LYS A 64 -8.75 -5.84 8.98
CA LYS A 64 -9.28 -5.14 10.16
C LYS A 64 -9.65 -6.08 11.31
N PHE A 65 -10.32 -7.19 11.01
CA PHE A 65 -10.64 -8.19 12.02
C PHE A 65 -9.39 -8.83 12.62
N LEU A 66 -8.40 -9.16 11.78
CA LEU A 66 -7.15 -9.76 12.26
C LEU A 66 -6.32 -8.80 13.14
N VAL A 67 -6.38 -7.49 12.90
CA VAL A 67 -5.79 -6.49 13.81
C VAL A 67 -6.51 -6.49 15.16
N GLN A 68 -7.84 -6.51 15.17
CA GLN A 68 -8.62 -6.57 16.41
C GLN A 68 -8.33 -7.82 17.24
N ARG A 69 -8.00 -8.93 16.57
CA ARG A 69 -7.61 -10.19 17.21
C ARG A 69 -6.12 -10.27 17.57
N GLY A 70 -5.35 -9.20 17.35
CA GLY A 70 -3.91 -9.16 17.62
C GLY A 70 -3.07 -10.07 16.71
N VAL A 71 -3.66 -10.57 15.62
CA VAL A 71 -2.97 -11.41 14.64
C VAL A 71 -2.15 -10.56 13.68
N LEU A 72 -2.62 -9.37 13.33
CA LEU A 72 -1.87 -8.40 12.53
C LEU A 72 -1.58 -7.14 13.34
N THR A 73 -0.43 -6.53 13.09
CA THR A 73 -0.19 -5.13 13.49
C THR A 73 -0.86 -4.16 12.51
N GLU A 74 -1.10 -2.92 12.96
CA GLU A 74 -1.61 -1.87 12.07
C GLU A 74 -0.67 -1.60 10.88
N GLN A 75 0.64 -1.73 11.07
CA GLN A 75 1.62 -1.56 9.99
C GLN A 75 1.53 -2.67 8.95
N GLU A 76 1.31 -3.92 9.37
CA GLU A 76 1.14 -5.05 8.45
C GLU A 76 -0.16 -4.94 7.68
N ARG A 77 -1.25 -4.55 8.35
CA ARG A 77 -2.52 -4.24 7.69
C ARG A 77 -2.33 -3.15 6.63
N GLU A 78 -1.65 -2.07 6.96
CA GLU A 78 -1.39 -0.96 6.05
C GLU A 78 -0.63 -1.42 4.79
N VAL A 79 0.42 -2.23 4.97
CA VAL A 79 1.19 -2.79 3.85
C VAL A 79 0.32 -3.73 3.02
N LEU A 80 -0.48 -4.61 3.64
CA LEU A 80 -1.37 -5.54 2.94
C LEU A 80 -2.45 -4.81 2.13
N ASP A 81 -3.09 -3.81 2.72
CA ASP A 81 -4.14 -3.02 2.09
C ASP A 81 -3.54 -2.26 0.89
N ARG A 82 -2.37 -1.62 1.05
CA ARG A 82 -1.71 -0.89 -0.04
C ARG A 82 -1.22 -1.81 -1.16
N LEU A 83 -0.70 -3.00 -0.84
CA LEU A 83 -0.34 -3.98 -1.86
C LEU A 83 -1.56 -4.50 -2.64
N HIS A 84 -2.71 -4.64 -1.98
CA HIS A 84 -3.95 -4.99 -2.64
C HIS A 84 -4.43 -3.88 -3.59
N GLU A 85 -4.33 -2.61 -3.17
CA GLU A 85 -4.60 -1.47 -4.05
C GLU A 85 -3.71 -1.48 -5.28
N TYR A 86 -2.40 -1.73 -5.13
CA TYR A 86 -1.50 -1.83 -6.27
C TYR A 86 -1.84 -2.98 -7.20
N ARG A 87 -2.24 -4.14 -6.66
CA ARG A 87 -2.72 -5.27 -7.48
C ARG A 87 -3.90 -4.85 -8.35
N ASN A 88 -4.87 -4.16 -7.75
CA ASN A 88 -6.06 -3.70 -8.47
C ASN A 88 -5.69 -2.62 -9.50
N ALA A 89 -4.79 -1.70 -9.17
CA ALA A 89 -4.28 -0.69 -10.10
C ALA A 89 -3.52 -1.32 -11.30
N ALA A 90 -2.75 -2.38 -11.06
CA ALA A 90 -2.06 -3.14 -12.12
C ALA A 90 -3.05 -3.78 -13.10
N TYR A 91 -4.22 -4.24 -12.64
CA TYR A 91 -5.29 -4.73 -13.52
C TYR A 91 -5.87 -3.63 -14.42
N HIS A 92 -5.83 -2.38 -13.96
CA HIS A 92 -6.29 -1.22 -14.74
C HIS A 92 -5.18 -0.59 -15.60
N ARG A 93 -3.97 -1.18 -15.65
CA ARG A 93 -2.80 -0.95 -16.54
C ARG A 93 -2.27 0.48 -16.76
N ASP A 94 -2.97 1.54 -16.35
CA ASP A 94 -2.64 2.90 -16.77
C ASP A 94 -1.87 3.73 -15.72
N THR A 95 -1.61 3.16 -14.55
CA THR A 95 -1.16 3.96 -13.39
C THR A 95 0.18 3.56 -12.75
N LEU A 96 0.72 2.37 -13.02
CA LEU A 96 1.96 1.89 -12.37
C LEU A 96 3.06 1.59 -13.38
N GLU A 97 4.31 1.91 -13.02
CA GLU A 97 5.47 1.49 -13.82
C GLU A 97 5.52 -0.04 -13.91
N PRO A 98 5.71 -0.64 -15.10
CA PRO A 98 5.69 -2.11 -15.27
C PRO A 98 6.65 -2.86 -14.35
N ASP A 99 7.85 -2.31 -14.14
CA ASP A 99 8.88 -2.92 -13.30
C ASP A 99 8.52 -2.87 -11.81
N LEU A 100 7.80 -1.82 -11.38
CA LEU A 100 7.34 -1.67 -9.99
C LEU A 100 6.32 -2.76 -9.61
N ILE A 101 5.48 -3.19 -10.57
CA ILE A 101 4.48 -4.25 -10.33
C ILE A 101 5.17 -5.55 -9.92
N SER A 102 6.25 -5.93 -10.62
CA SER A 102 7.02 -7.15 -10.31
C SER A 102 7.61 -7.10 -8.90
N ASP A 103 8.12 -5.95 -8.49
CA ASP A 103 8.69 -5.76 -7.15
C ASP A 103 7.63 -5.74 -6.04
N LEU A 104 6.47 -5.17 -6.30
CA LEU A 104 5.32 -5.21 -5.39
C LEU A 104 4.79 -6.64 -5.22
N VAL A 105 4.75 -7.44 -6.28
CA VAL A 105 4.38 -8.86 -6.21
C VAL A 105 5.38 -9.65 -5.36
N LEU A 106 6.68 -9.37 -5.51
CA LEU A 106 7.71 -10.01 -4.68
C LEU A 106 7.61 -9.60 -3.21
N ALA A 107 7.43 -8.31 -2.92
CA ALA A 107 7.17 -7.81 -1.57
C ALA A 107 5.94 -8.50 -0.97
N PHE A 108 4.87 -8.63 -1.75
CA PHE A 108 3.65 -9.31 -1.33
C PHE A 108 3.86 -10.78 -0.97
N ARG A 109 4.67 -11.51 -1.75
CA ARG A 109 5.00 -12.90 -1.45
C ARG A 109 5.76 -13.01 -0.13
N VAL A 110 6.80 -12.19 0.06
CA VAL A 110 7.60 -12.19 1.30
C VAL A 110 6.74 -11.90 2.52
N LEU A 111 5.86 -10.90 2.46
CA LEU A 111 4.97 -10.59 3.58
C LEU A 111 4.03 -11.75 3.90
N ALA A 112 3.46 -12.37 2.87
CA ALA A 112 2.59 -13.52 3.06
C ALA A 112 3.34 -14.69 3.71
N ASP A 113 4.57 -14.96 3.28
CA ASP A 113 5.40 -16.03 3.82
C ASP A 113 5.83 -15.74 5.28
N GLU A 114 6.19 -14.48 5.60
CA GLU A 114 6.46 -14.04 6.98
C GLU A 114 5.23 -14.19 7.89
N LEU A 115 4.05 -13.79 7.41
CA LEU A 115 2.81 -13.90 8.17
C LEU A 115 2.40 -15.36 8.42
N VAL A 116 2.49 -16.21 7.39
CA VAL A 116 2.26 -17.66 7.51
C VAL A 116 3.24 -18.26 8.52
N GLY A 117 4.50 -17.85 8.46
CA GLY A 117 5.55 -18.36 9.33
C GLY A 117 5.41 -17.96 10.79
N ARG A 118 5.05 -16.70 11.05
CA ARG A 118 4.92 -16.16 12.40
C ARG A 118 3.64 -16.63 13.10
N HIS A 119 2.53 -16.70 12.37
CA HIS A 119 1.23 -16.84 12.99
C HIS A 119 0.71 -18.28 13.05
N LYS A 120 1.40 -19.27 12.43
CA LYS A 120 0.97 -20.68 12.37
C LYS A 120 -0.56 -20.79 12.34
N PRO A 121 -1.19 -20.46 11.20
CA PRO A 121 -2.64 -20.31 11.14
C PRO A 121 -3.34 -21.45 11.85
N ILE A 122 -4.30 -21.19 12.74
CA ILE A 122 -4.92 -22.27 13.54
C ILE A 122 -5.53 -23.34 12.61
N ALA A 123 -5.98 -22.92 11.42
CA ALA A 123 -6.38 -23.80 10.33
C ALA A 123 -5.33 -24.85 9.93
N TRP A 124 -4.04 -24.53 9.97
CA TRP A 124 -2.94 -25.43 9.57
C TRP A 124 -2.62 -26.43 10.67
N THR A 125 -2.74 -26.03 11.93
CA THR A 125 -2.64 -26.91 13.11
C THR A 125 -3.80 -27.92 13.16
N MET A 126 -4.98 -27.54 12.65
CA MET A 126 -6.16 -28.42 12.61
C MET A 126 -6.29 -29.28 11.35
N ALA A 127 -5.71 -28.86 10.21
CA ALA A 127 -5.80 -29.59 8.93
C ALA A 127 -4.63 -30.55 8.68
N SER A 128 -3.56 -30.48 9.47
CA SER A 128 -2.40 -31.38 9.35
C SER A 128 -2.65 -32.67 10.15
N SER A 129 -2.75 -33.81 9.45
CA SER A 129 -2.61 -35.15 10.07
C SER A 129 -1.14 -35.48 10.38
N ASP A 130 -0.21 -34.62 9.98
CA ASP A 130 1.22 -34.81 10.13
C ASP A 130 1.67 -34.34 11.53
N PRO A 131 2.23 -35.25 12.37
CA PRO A 131 2.77 -34.91 13.69
C PRO A 131 4.11 -34.16 13.62
N ALA A 132 4.54 -33.72 12.44
CA ALA A 132 5.76 -32.98 12.25
C ALA A 132 5.89 -31.83 13.27
N PRO A 133 7.04 -31.72 13.96
CA PRO A 133 7.22 -30.78 15.05
C PRO A 133 6.94 -29.35 14.58
N ILE A 134 6.28 -28.60 15.47
CA ILE A 134 6.07 -27.16 15.38
C ILE A 134 7.44 -26.51 15.16
N VAL A 135 7.74 -26.23 13.89
CA VAL A 135 8.99 -25.59 13.45
C VAL A 135 9.09 -24.22 14.12
N THR A 136 10.20 -23.94 14.80
CA THR A 136 10.39 -22.64 15.49
C THR A 136 10.55 -21.51 14.45
N PRO A 137 10.33 -20.23 14.84
CA PRO A 137 10.50 -19.09 13.92
C PRO A 137 11.85 -19.07 13.20
N GLN A 138 12.92 -19.55 13.84
CA GLN A 138 14.25 -19.68 13.23
C GLN A 138 14.30 -20.79 12.17
N GLN A 139 13.81 -21.99 12.48
CA GLN A 139 13.81 -23.12 11.55
C GLN A 139 12.90 -22.90 10.32
N LEU A 140 11.88 -22.04 10.45
CA LEU A 140 10.97 -21.70 9.35
C LEU A 140 11.55 -20.59 8.47
N ARG A 141 12.34 -19.67 9.05
CA ARG A 141 13.21 -18.76 8.31
C ARG A 141 14.18 -19.55 7.42
N ASP A 142 14.80 -20.59 7.97
CA ASP A 142 15.76 -21.46 7.28
C ASP A 142 15.11 -22.29 6.16
N ARG A 143 13.84 -22.70 6.31
CA ARG A 143 13.07 -23.41 5.27
C ARG A 143 12.50 -22.51 4.18
N LEU A 144 12.14 -21.26 4.50
CA LEU A 144 11.71 -20.28 3.50
C LEU A 144 12.89 -19.77 2.67
N THR A 145 14.09 -19.68 3.26
CA THR A 145 15.34 -19.37 2.54
C THR A 145 15.74 -20.43 1.50
N GLU A 146 15.31 -21.69 1.65
CA GLU A 146 15.55 -22.74 0.64
C GLU A 146 14.69 -22.57 -0.62
N GLY A 147 13.58 -21.80 -0.56
CA GLY A 147 12.64 -21.64 -1.67
C GLY A 147 12.71 -20.29 -2.38
N VAL A 148 13.00 -19.20 -1.66
CA VAL A 148 13.29 -17.89 -2.25
C VAL A 148 14.19 -17.11 -1.29
N ASP A 149 15.48 -17.03 -1.58
CA ASP A 149 16.39 -16.10 -0.90
C ASP A 149 16.06 -14.67 -1.38
N VAL A 150 14.96 -14.11 -0.84
CA VAL A 150 14.59 -12.74 -1.16
C VAL A 150 15.50 -11.81 -0.38
N ASP A 151 16.55 -11.36 -1.05
CA ASP A 151 17.42 -10.31 -0.54
C ASP A 151 16.60 -9.02 -0.38
N VAL A 152 16.10 -8.78 0.84
CA VAL A 152 15.39 -7.55 1.22
C VAL A 152 16.24 -6.31 0.89
N LYS A 153 17.57 -6.41 0.88
CA LYS A 153 18.44 -5.31 0.45
C LYS A 153 18.39 -5.11 -1.07
N ALA A 154 18.35 -6.19 -1.85
CA ALA A 154 18.15 -6.08 -3.30
C ALA A 154 16.77 -5.48 -3.61
N MET A 155 15.74 -5.89 -2.88
CA MET A 155 14.40 -5.29 -2.97
C MET A 155 14.43 -3.79 -2.61
N ALA A 156 15.06 -3.43 -1.49
CA ALA A 156 15.21 -2.04 -1.07
C ALA A 156 15.91 -1.17 -2.13
N ARG A 157 16.94 -1.70 -2.80
CA ARG A 157 17.60 -1.00 -3.92
C ARG A 157 16.65 -0.72 -5.09
N ARG A 158 15.77 -1.66 -5.44
CA ARG A 158 14.84 -1.48 -6.55
C ARG A 158 13.71 -0.50 -6.20
N PHE A 159 13.12 -0.62 -5.01
CA PHE A 159 12.16 0.37 -4.50
C PHE A 159 12.77 1.76 -4.38
N HIS A 160 14.03 1.86 -3.95
CA HIS A 160 14.80 3.10 -3.98
C HIS A 160 14.94 3.65 -5.40
N GLY A 161 15.32 2.82 -6.38
CA GLY A 161 15.40 3.22 -7.78
C GLY A 161 14.09 3.83 -8.31
N HIS A 162 12.96 3.16 -8.04
CA HIS A 162 11.64 3.68 -8.39
C HIS A 162 11.34 5.01 -7.70
N ALA A 163 11.57 5.09 -6.39
CA ALA A 163 11.32 6.30 -5.62
C ALA A 163 12.16 7.49 -6.11
N VAL A 164 13.46 7.29 -6.36
CA VAL A 164 14.36 8.32 -6.88
C VAL A 164 13.90 8.79 -8.26
N LYS A 165 13.57 7.87 -9.16
CA LYS A 165 13.10 8.23 -10.51
C LYS A 165 11.87 9.13 -10.45
N ARG A 166 10.88 8.79 -9.63
CA ARG A 166 9.66 9.58 -9.45
C ARG A 166 9.95 10.95 -8.83
N VAL A 167 10.79 11.03 -7.81
CA VAL A 167 11.20 12.30 -7.20
C VAL A 167 11.94 13.18 -8.22
N GLN A 168 12.80 12.62 -9.07
CA GLN A 168 13.49 13.37 -10.12
C GLN A 168 12.53 13.90 -11.19
N ALA A 169 11.53 13.11 -11.61
CA ALA A 169 10.49 13.57 -12.54
C ALA A 169 9.71 14.76 -11.95
N VAL A 170 9.29 14.67 -10.68
CA VAL A 170 8.62 15.78 -9.99
C VAL A 170 9.55 17.01 -9.88
N LYS A 171 10.84 16.81 -9.58
CA LYS A 171 11.83 17.90 -9.52
C LYS A 171 11.99 18.61 -10.87
N ALA A 172 12.06 17.85 -11.97
CA ALA A 172 12.14 18.40 -13.32
C ALA A 172 10.88 19.22 -13.64
N ALA A 173 9.69 18.66 -13.37
CA ALA A 173 8.42 19.35 -13.59
C ALA A 173 8.29 20.64 -12.76
N VAL A 174 8.76 20.65 -11.51
CA VAL A 174 8.81 21.86 -10.67
C VAL A 174 9.72 22.92 -11.28
N ALA A 175 10.90 22.54 -11.76
CA ALA A 175 11.83 23.47 -12.40
C ALA A 175 11.23 24.07 -13.68
N THR A 176 10.62 23.25 -14.52
CA THR A 176 9.92 23.71 -15.72
C THR A 176 8.75 24.62 -15.37
N ALA A 177 7.95 24.28 -14.36
CA ALA A 177 6.84 25.13 -13.92
C ALA A 177 7.31 26.50 -13.42
N GLN A 178 8.41 26.54 -12.66
CA GLN A 178 9.02 27.79 -12.22
C GLN A 178 9.55 28.62 -13.39
N GLN A 179 10.15 27.98 -14.39
CA GLN A 179 10.62 28.65 -15.59
C GLN A 179 9.45 29.24 -16.39
N LEU A 180 8.38 28.47 -16.62
CA LEU A 180 7.19 28.92 -17.36
C LEU A 180 6.42 30.03 -16.63
N LEU A 181 6.40 30.02 -15.29
CA LEU A 181 5.84 31.11 -14.49
C LEU A 181 6.78 32.34 -14.40
N GLY A 182 8.05 32.18 -14.74
CA GLY A 182 9.12 33.18 -14.55
C GLY A 182 9.45 34.03 -15.78
N VAL A 183 8.70 33.92 -16.88
CA VAL A 183 8.79 34.79 -18.07
C VAL A 183 7.72 35.88 -17.91
N ASP A 184 8.06 37.16 -17.66
CA ASP A 184 8.56 38.14 -18.62
C ASP A 184 9.72 39.05 -18.12
N SER A 185 10.83 39.11 -18.87
CA SER A 185 11.83 40.20 -18.77
C SER A 185 11.41 41.48 -19.53
N SER A 186 10.22 41.51 -20.16
CA SER A 186 9.77 42.61 -21.02
C SER A 186 8.42 43.23 -20.63
N GLY A 187 7.77 42.72 -19.57
CA GLY A 187 6.52 43.26 -19.04
C GLY A 187 5.35 43.29 -20.05
N LYS A 188 5.38 42.45 -21.09
CA LYS A 188 4.26 42.27 -22.02
C LYS A 188 3.88 40.80 -22.05
N ALA A 189 2.63 40.53 -21.67
CA ALA A 189 2.03 39.20 -21.74
C ALA A 189 2.25 38.59 -23.13
N ASP A 190 3.00 37.49 -23.17
CA ASP A 190 3.07 36.63 -24.33
C ASP A 190 1.67 36.07 -24.62
N PRO A 191 1.09 36.29 -25.82
CA PRO A 191 -0.24 35.79 -26.18
C PRO A 191 -0.34 34.26 -26.22
N SER A 192 0.76 33.54 -25.96
CA SER A 192 0.83 32.09 -25.79
C SER A 192 0.69 31.58 -24.34
N LEU A 193 0.49 32.48 -23.35
CA LEU A 193 0.32 32.14 -21.93
C LEU A 193 -1.05 31.50 -21.61
N PRO A 194 -1.14 30.72 -20.51
CA PRO A 194 -1.96 29.53 -20.42
C PRO A 194 -3.41 29.81 -20.03
N ASP A 195 -4.32 28.94 -20.48
CA ASP A 195 -5.65 28.77 -19.88
C ASP A 195 -5.54 28.73 -18.33
N ASP A 196 -6.53 29.28 -17.62
CA ASP A 196 -6.56 29.41 -16.15
C ASP A 196 -6.26 28.09 -15.44
N ASP A 197 -6.63 26.98 -16.06
CA ASP A 197 -6.36 25.62 -15.57
C ASP A 197 -4.88 25.25 -15.63
N MET A 198 -4.15 25.67 -16.67
CA MET A 198 -2.71 25.42 -16.78
C MET A 198 -1.94 26.34 -15.85
N ALA A 199 -2.32 27.60 -15.69
CA ALA A 199 -1.72 28.49 -14.69
C ALA A 199 -1.85 27.89 -13.27
N ARG A 200 -3.05 27.43 -12.90
CA ARG A 200 -3.31 26.76 -11.61
C ARG A 200 -2.46 25.50 -11.42
N MET A 201 -2.31 24.68 -12.47
CA MET A 201 -1.46 23.49 -12.45
C MET A 201 0.01 23.85 -12.21
N LEU A 202 0.54 24.83 -12.93
CA LEU A 202 1.94 25.26 -12.81
C LEU A 202 2.25 25.85 -11.43
N THR A 203 1.35 26.69 -10.88
CA THR A 203 1.48 27.18 -9.50
C THR A 203 1.48 26.02 -8.50
N GLY A 204 0.55 25.07 -8.66
CA GLY A 204 0.46 23.88 -7.81
C GLY A 204 1.70 23.00 -7.84
N LEU A 205 2.38 22.89 -9.00
CA LEU A 205 3.68 22.22 -9.15
C LEU A 205 4.81 23.01 -8.49
N SER A 206 4.92 24.32 -8.78
CA SER A 206 5.94 25.21 -8.22
C SER A 206 5.94 25.20 -6.69
N ASP A 207 4.75 25.19 -6.08
CA ASP A 207 4.56 25.12 -4.63
C ASP A 207 5.10 23.84 -3.99
N LYS A 208 5.32 22.77 -4.76
CA LYS A 208 5.93 21.52 -4.25
C LYS A 208 7.44 21.61 -4.08
N SER A 209 8.09 22.67 -4.58
CA SER A 209 9.53 22.91 -4.41
C SER A 209 9.99 22.77 -2.94
N LYS A 210 9.19 23.24 -1.98
CA LYS A 210 9.45 23.13 -0.54
C LYS A 210 9.54 21.68 -0.02
N ASN A 211 8.91 20.74 -0.71
CA ASN A 211 8.86 19.34 -0.30
C ASN A 211 9.98 18.50 -0.93
N LEU A 212 10.61 18.96 -2.02
CA LEU A 212 11.58 18.18 -2.81
C LEU A 212 12.74 17.64 -1.97
N LYS A 213 13.30 18.48 -1.07
CA LYS A 213 14.40 18.05 -0.20
C LYS A 213 13.97 16.93 0.76
N SER A 214 12.74 17.00 1.27
CA SER A 214 12.19 15.96 2.15
C SER A 214 11.96 14.65 1.39
N TRP A 215 11.33 14.73 0.21
CA TRP A 215 11.07 13.55 -0.61
C TRP A 215 12.34 12.87 -1.11
N ALA A 216 13.35 13.64 -1.52
CA ALA A 216 14.66 13.10 -1.87
C ALA A 216 15.29 12.35 -0.68
N LYS A 217 15.26 12.95 0.52
CA LYS A 217 15.75 12.28 1.73
C LYS A 217 14.98 11.00 2.07
N GLN A 218 13.66 10.99 1.86
CA GLN A 218 12.84 9.78 2.06
C GLN A 218 13.20 8.68 1.06
N ALA A 219 13.39 9.02 -0.22
CA ALA A 219 13.80 8.07 -1.25
C ALA A 219 15.19 7.47 -0.94
N GLU A 220 16.17 8.30 -0.57
CA GLU A 220 17.50 7.86 -0.13
C GLU A 220 17.43 6.98 1.12
N GLY A 221 16.53 7.32 2.05
CA GLY A 221 16.30 6.56 3.27
C GLY A 221 15.84 5.12 3.06
N LEU A 222 15.27 4.78 1.89
CA LEU A 222 14.86 3.41 1.56
C LEU A 222 16.04 2.44 1.50
N MET A 223 17.25 2.93 1.20
CA MET A 223 18.48 2.12 1.19
C MET A 223 19.10 1.91 2.58
N SER A 224 18.61 2.61 3.61
CA SER A 224 19.08 2.39 4.97
C SER A 224 18.81 0.94 5.40
N LYS A 225 19.61 0.41 6.35
CA LYS A 225 19.60 -1.00 6.79
C LYS A 225 18.21 -1.46 7.25
N THR A 226 17.36 -1.84 6.31
CA THR A 226 16.06 -2.44 6.58
C THR A 226 16.26 -3.94 6.73
N SER A 227 16.12 -4.42 7.97
CA SER A 227 16.18 -5.83 8.31
C SER A 227 14.84 -6.54 8.13
N SER A 228 13.79 -5.82 7.75
CA SER A 228 12.43 -6.32 7.55
C SER A 228 11.74 -5.65 6.38
N LEU A 229 10.79 -6.37 5.78
CA LEU A 229 9.97 -5.87 4.69
C LEU A 229 9.08 -4.70 5.12
N THR A 230 8.44 -4.77 6.29
CA THR A 230 7.60 -3.68 6.81
C THR A 230 8.39 -2.38 6.99
N GLY A 231 9.65 -2.49 7.42
CA GLY A 231 10.56 -1.36 7.54
C GLY A 231 10.92 -0.70 6.21
N LEU A 232 10.86 -1.44 5.09
CA LEU A 232 11.03 -0.92 3.74
C LEU A 232 9.71 -0.35 3.18
N MET A 233 8.63 -1.12 3.32
CA MET A 233 7.35 -0.82 2.68
C MET A 233 6.66 0.40 3.28
N ILE A 234 6.69 0.58 4.60
CA ILE A 234 6.02 1.73 5.24
C ILE A 234 6.60 3.08 4.74
N PRO A 235 7.93 3.31 4.77
CA PRO A 235 8.52 4.52 4.18
C PRO A 235 8.21 4.68 2.69
N PHE A 236 8.24 3.60 1.92
CA PHE A 236 7.93 3.65 0.50
C PHE A 236 6.48 4.07 0.25
N ILE A 237 5.51 3.50 0.97
CA ILE A 237 4.08 3.81 0.86
C ILE A 237 3.81 5.29 1.21
N ASN A 238 4.46 5.79 2.26
CA ASN A 238 4.31 7.20 2.67
C ASN A 238 4.80 8.16 1.57
N LEU A 239 5.96 7.87 0.99
CA LEU A 239 6.51 8.64 -0.12
C LEU A 239 5.60 8.53 -1.36
N ASP A 240 5.19 7.32 -1.71
CA ASP A 240 4.30 7.06 -2.84
C ASP A 240 2.98 7.84 -2.74
N ARG A 241 2.35 7.90 -1.56
CA ARG A 241 1.13 8.71 -1.36
C ARG A 241 1.37 10.19 -1.61
N ALA A 242 2.50 10.71 -1.12
CA ALA A 242 2.85 12.11 -1.33
C ALA A 242 3.04 12.42 -2.81
N LEU A 243 3.73 11.54 -3.54
CA LEU A 243 4.00 11.70 -4.99
C LEU A 243 2.76 11.47 -5.85
N SER A 244 1.93 10.48 -5.52
CA SER A 244 0.70 10.15 -6.26
C SER A 244 -0.26 11.33 -6.38
N SER A 245 -0.25 12.24 -5.39
CA SER A 245 -1.08 13.45 -5.41
C SER A 245 -0.67 14.49 -6.46
N ILE A 246 0.58 14.46 -6.94
CA ILE A 246 1.13 15.46 -7.87
C ILE A 246 1.46 14.89 -9.25
N GLU A 247 1.66 13.56 -9.35
CA GLU A 247 1.97 12.87 -10.60
C GLU A 247 1.01 13.10 -11.78
N PRO A 248 -0.32 13.27 -11.58
CA PRO A 248 -1.20 13.65 -12.68
C PRO A 248 -0.82 14.99 -13.31
N SER A 249 -0.44 15.98 -12.49
CA SER A 249 0.00 17.30 -12.97
C SER A 249 1.36 17.22 -13.67
N VAL A 250 2.27 16.37 -13.17
CA VAL A 250 3.57 16.11 -13.84
C VAL A 250 3.34 15.54 -15.23
N ARG A 251 2.54 14.48 -15.35
CA ARG A 251 2.22 13.84 -16.64
C ARG A 251 1.53 14.81 -17.61
N ARG A 252 0.59 15.62 -17.11
CA ARG A 252 -0.08 16.63 -17.93
C ARG A 252 0.91 17.67 -18.46
N LEU A 253 1.85 18.12 -17.63
CA LEU A 253 2.90 19.05 -18.07
C LEU A 253 3.82 18.41 -19.13
N GLU A 254 4.24 17.16 -18.94
CA GLU A 254 5.04 16.42 -19.94
C GLU A 254 4.33 16.32 -21.29
N MET A 255 3.03 15.97 -21.29
CA MET A 255 2.23 15.90 -22.52
C MET A 255 2.11 17.26 -23.24
N ILE A 256 1.98 18.36 -22.48
CA ILE A 256 1.89 19.71 -23.06
C ILE A 256 3.23 20.10 -23.69
N LEU A 257 4.35 19.81 -23.03
CA LEU A 257 5.68 20.12 -23.54
C LEU A 257 6.00 19.32 -24.81
N ASP A 258 5.66 18.02 -24.83
CA ASP A 258 5.80 17.15 -26.00
C ASP A 258 4.96 17.67 -27.18
N TYR A 259 3.71 18.08 -26.91
CA TYR A 259 2.85 18.71 -27.91
C TYR A 259 3.47 19.99 -28.48
N TRP A 260 4.01 20.88 -27.64
CA TRP A 260 4.66 22.12 -28.09
C TRP A 260 5.92 21.86 -28.90
N GLU A 261 6.75 20.90 -28.48
CA GLU A 261 7.93 20.48 -29.24
C GLU A 261 7.54 19.95 -30.63
N GLN A 262 6.50 19.11 -30.68
CA GLN A 262 5.99 18.57 -31.94
C GLN A 262 5.41 19.66 -32.86
N GLN A 263 4.75 20.68 -32.31
CA GLN A 263 4.28 21.84 -33.07
C GLN A 263 5.44 22.63 -33.67
N GLN A 264 6.48 22.94 -32.87
CA GLN A 264 7.68 23.62 -33.40
C GLN A 264 8.36 22.82 -34.50
N ILE A 265 8.45 21.49 -34.35
CA ILE A 265 8.99 20.61 -35.39
C ILE A 265 8.14 20.67 -36.68
N ASN A 266 6.81 20.73 -36.56
CA ASN A 266 5.91 20.82 -37.71
C ASN A 266 6.06 22.17 -38.43
N GLU A 267 6.13 23.28 -37.69
CA GLU A 267 6.37 24.61 -38.22
C GLU A 267 7.71 24.69 -38.98
N LEU A 268 8.79 24.14 -38.39
CA LEU A 268 10.10 24.05 -39.05
C LEU A 268 10.08 23.19 -40.33
N ARG A 269 9.13 22.26 -40.43
CA ARG A 269 8.91 21.42 -41.62
C ARG A 269 7.94 22.06 -42.63
N GLY A 270 7.42 23.26 -42.37
CA GLY A 270 6.47 23.96 -43.23
C GLY A 270 5.10 23.26 -43.35
N LYS A 271 4.70 22.52 -42.31
CA LYS A 271 3.38 21.87 -42.23
C LYS A 271 2.42 22.67 -41.37
#